data_AF-A0A397CKI7-F1
#
_entry.id   AF-A0A397CKI7-F1
#
_cell.length_a   1.000
_cell.length_b   1.000
_cell.length_c   1.000
_cell.angle_alpha   90.00
_cell.angle_beta   90.00
_cell.angle_gamma   90.00
#
_symmetry.space_group_name_H-M   'P 1'
#
loop_
_entity.id
_entity.type
_entity.pdbx_description
1 polymer ?
#
loop_
_entity_poly.entity_id
_entity_poly.type
_entity_poly.pdbx_seq_one_letter_code
_entity_poly.pdbx_strand_id
1 'polypeptide(L)'
;MSIRCCFHPGPKNASAVWAAQRVPPGHVAAVANGFIIRELNLTNSDNYLASPNVHSFAQSMGWWDPSAGPFDFTAAYNYHTPGPIGPLYVGRRVWRILDWFAPSLRLNATLGQSTLPTYPFSVPVDAPVTLHSVFELLKDHYEGTAFDMTQGLAAGPFGNPTRYVPSCRYQWSTDLCMVVALMDRRVA
;
A
#
# COMPACT_ATOMS: atom_id res chain seq x y z
N MET A 1 -12.81 -10.90 3.47
CA MET A 1 -11.93 -9.85 4.00
C MET A 1 -12.03 -8.68 3.05
N SER A 2 -12.18 -7.48 3.60
CA SER A 2 -12.24 -6.23 2.84
C SER A 2 -11.22 -5.27 3.44
N ILE A 3 -10.47 -4.57 2.59
CA ILE A 3 -9.61 -3.49 3.03
C ILE A 3 -10.45 -2.23 3.07
N ARG A 4 -10.35 -1.46 4.17
CA ARG A 4 -11.01 -0.16 4.32
C ARG A 4 -9.97 0.94 4.44
N CYS A 5 -10.04 1.93 3.56
CA CYS A 5 -9.29 3.17 3.63
C CYS A 5 -10.20 4.27 4.21
N CYS A 6 -9.72 4.98 5.23
CA CYS A 6 -10.48 6.07 5.86
C CYS A 6 -9.66 7.36 5.80
N PHE A 7 -10.34 8.45 5.46
CA PHE A 7 -9.82 9.81 5.46
C PHE A 7 -10.66 10.66 6.41
N HIS A 8 -9.99 11.37 7.32
CA HIS A 8 -10.64 12.25 8.28
C HIS A 8 -10.58 13.71 7.77
N PRO A 9 -11.72 14.32 7.40
CA PRO A 9 -11.76 15.67 6.80
C PRO A 9 -11.53 16.84 7.77
N GLY A 10 -11.17 16.59 9.03
CA GLY A 10 -10.81 17.61 10.01
C GLY A 10 -11.97 18.11 10.89
N PRO A 11 -11.71 19.08 11.78
CA PRO A 11 -12.52 19.34 12.98
C PRO A 11 -13.91 19.98 12.77
N LYS A 12 -14.34 20.24 11.52
CA LYS A 12 -15.62 20.92 11.23
C LYS A 12 -16.83 19.98 11.12
N ASN A 13 -16.99 19.01 12.02
CA ASN A 13 -18.12 18.05 12.03
C ASN A 13 -18.35 17.26 10.72
N ALA A 14 -17.35 17.19 9.84
CA ALA A 14 -17.44 16.42 8.62
C ALA A 14 -17.23 14.92 8.94
N SER A 15 -18.23 14.10 8.63
CA SER A 15 -18.15 12.64 8.79
C SER A 15 -16.97 12.08 8.00
N ALA A 16 -16.30 11.06 8.54
CA ALA A 16 -15.15 10.45 7.88
C ALA A 16 -15.50 9.98 6.45
N VAL A 17 -14.64 10.29 5.49
CA VAL A 17 -14.72 9.75 4.14
C VAL A 17 -14.05 8.39 4.14
N TRP A 18 -14.67 7.36 3.58
CA TRP A 18 -14.07 6.04 3.54
C TRP A 18 -14.44 5.28 2.28
N ALA A 19 -13.58 4.35 1.90
CA ALA A 19 -13.80 3.39 0.83
C ALA A 19 -13.33 2.01 1.27
N ALA A 20 -13.95 0.96 0.77
CA ALA A 20 -13.57 -0.41 1.03
C ALA A 20 -13.74 -1.26 -0.22
N GLN A 21 -12.77 -2.14 -0.43
CA GLN A 21 -12.77 -3.11 -1.53
C GLN A 21 -12.55 -4.51 -0.97
N ARG A 22 -13.35 -5.46 -1.45
CA ARG A 22 -13.24 -6.88 -1.09
C ARG A 22 -12.02 -7.49 -1.79
N VAL A 23 -11.19 -8.20 -1.02
CA VAL A 23 -10.08 -8.97 -1.58
C VAL A 23 -10.65 -10.28 -2.12
N PRO A 24 -10.40 -10.64 -3.40
CA PRO A 24 -10.83 -11.92 -3.94
C PRO A 24 -10.22 -13.11 -3.19
N PRO A 25 -10.89 -14.27 -3.12
CA PRO A 25 -10.30 -15.48 -2.54
C PRO A 25 -9.01 -15.88 -3.28
N GLY A 26 -7.97 -16.28 -2.55
CA GLY A 26 -6.69 -16.68 -3.13
C GLY A 26 -5.83 -15.51 -3.61
N HIS A 27 -6.20 -14.28 -3.26
CA HIS A 27 -5.40 -13.09 -3.51
C HIS A 27 -4.75 -12.56 -2.23
N VAL A 28 -3.63 -11.87 -2.40
CA VAL A 28 -3.00 -11.00 -1.41
C VAL A 28 -3.18 -9.55 -1.81
N ALA A 29 -3.43 -8.69 -0.83
CA ALA A 29 -3.38 -7.25 -1.00
C ALA A 29 -2.40 -6.65 0.01
N ALA A 30 -1.54 -5.76 -0.49
CA ALA A 30 -0.42 -5.20 0.25
C ALA A 30 -0.72 -3.74 0.61
N VAL A 31 -0.86 -3.44 1.90
CA VAL A 31 -1.12 -2.08 2.40
C VAL A 31 0.04 -1.63 3.26
N ALA A 32 0.73 -0.60 2.79
CA ALA A 32 1.71 0.15 3.58
C ALA A 32 1.10 1.48 4.03
N ASN A 33 1.89 2.51 4.33
CA ASN A 33 1.37 3.78 4.87
C ASN A 33 0.63 4.67 3.86
N GLY A 34 0.09 4.13 2.76
CA GLY A 34 -0.68 4.90 1.78
C GLY A 34 -1.83 4.09 1.19
N PHE A 35 -2.80 4.79 0.61
CA PHE A 35 -4.00 4.16 0.05
C PHE A 35 -3.70 3.36 -1.22
N ILE A 36 -4.40 2.24 -1.38
CA ILE A 36 -4.25 1.32 -2.52
C ILE A 36 -5.53 1.16 -3.35
N ILE A 37 -6.67 1.61 -2.82
CA ILE A 37 -7.95 1.56 -3.53
C ILE A 37 -7.97 2.74 -4.51
N ARG A 38 -8.16 2.43 -5.79
CA ARG A 38 -8.11 3.38 -6.90
C ARG A 38 -9.54 3.70 -7.34
N GLU A 39 -10.00 2.97 -8.34
CA GLU A 39 -11.34 3.08 -8.88
C GLU A 39 -12.36 2.40 -7.97
N LEU A 40 -13.52 3.03 -7.83
CA LEU A 40 -14.64 2.55 -7.03
C LEU A 40 -15.83 2.24 -7.94
N ASN A 41 -16.12 0.95 -8.13
CA ASN A 41 -17.35 0.55 -8.80
C ASN A 41 -18.49 0.40 -7.77
N LEU A 42 -19.12 1.52 -7.40
CA LEU A 42 -20.20 1.55 -6.41
C LEU A 42 -21.50 0.89 -6.89
N THR A 43 -21.60 0.48 -8.16
CA THR A 43 -22.73 -0.35 -8.64
C THR A 43 -22.60 -1.80 -8.19
N ASN A 44 -21.39 -2.25 -7.84
CA ASN A 44 -21.09 -3.58 -7.33
C ASN A 44 -20.90 -3.55 -5.81
N SER A 45 -22.01 -3.53 -5.08
CA SER A 45 -22.03 -3.47 -3.61
C SER A 45 -21.43 -4.69 -2.92
N ASP A 46 -21.31 -5.82 -3.62
CA ASP A 46 -20.70 -7.04 -3.08
C ASP A 46 -19.18 -6.92 -2.93
N ASN A 47 -18.56 -6.06 -3.75
CA ASN A 47 -17.11 -5.90 -3.78
C ASN A 47 -16.64 -4.51 -3.38
N TYR A 48 -17.48 -3.48 -3.46
CA TYR A 48 -17.13 -2.10 -3.15
C TYR A 48 -18.14 -1.48 -2.20
N LEU A 49 -17.62 -0.79 -1.19
CA LEU A 49 -18.40 0.04 -0.28
C LEU A 49 -17.69 1.37 -0.12
N ALA A 50 -18.42 2.47 0.03
CA ALA A 50 -17.83 3.76 0.33
C ALA A 50 -18.80 4.64 1.12
N SER A 51 -18.28 5.70 1.73
CA SER A 51 -19.11 6.71 2.35
C SER A 51 -19.95 7.46 1.29
N PRO A 52 -21.18 7.88 1.61
CA PRO A 52 -22.03 8.60 0.65
C PRO A 52 -21.42 9.89 0.12
N ASN A 53 -20.51 10.50 0.87
CA ASN A 53 -19.83 11.75 0.53
C ASN A 53 -18.48 11.56 -0.20
N VAL A 54 -18.10 10.34 -0.58
CA VAL A 54 -16.77 10.05 -1.17
C VAL A 54 -16.46 10.84 -2.43
N HIS A 55 -17.46 11.09 -3.28
CA HIS A 55 -17.28 11.86 -4.51
C HIS A 55 -17.46 13.36 -4.27
N SER A 56 -18.55 13.74 -3.58
CA SER A 56 -18.90 15.15 -3.36
C SER A 56 -17.85 15.89 -2.53
N PHE A 57 -17.23 15.22 -1.56
CA PHE A 57 -16.18 15.84 -0.75
C PHE A 57 -14.91 16.09 -1.57
N ALA A 58 -14.46 15.12 -2.38
CA ALA A 58 -13.31 15.31 -3.28
C ALA A 58 -13.53 16.47 -4.27
N GLN A 59 -14.73 16.57 -4.85
CA GLN A 59 -15.10 17.67 -5.74
C GLN A 59 -15.10 19.02 -5.02
N SER A 60 -15.67 19.09 -3.82
CA SER A 60 -15.72 20.34 -3.03
C SER A 60 -14.33 20.87 -2.65
N MET A 61 -13.37 19.97 -2.51
CA MET A 61 -11.97 20.30 -2.20
C MET A 61 -11.14 20.57 -3.47
N GLY A 62 -11.70 20.37 -4.66
CA GLY A 62 -10.99 20.50 -5.93
C GLY A 62 -9.95 19.41 -6.19
N TRP A 63 -10.04 18.27 -5.49
CA TRP A 63 -9.09 17.14 -5.63
C TRP A 63 -9.44 16.21 -6.80
N TRP A 64 -10.68 16.27 -7.27
CA TRP A 64 -11.13 15.53 -8.44
C TRP A 64 -12.20 16.32 -9.21
N ASP A 65 -12.10 16.27 -10.53
CA ASP A 65 -13.09 16.79 -11.46
C ASP A 65 -13.62 15.63 -12.33
N PRO A 66 -14.94 15.34 -12.34
CA PRO A 66 -15.54 14.33 -13.21
C PRO A 66 -15.25 14.53 -14.70
N SER A 67 -15.02 15.78 -15.14
CA SER A 67 -14.68 16.09 -16.53
C SER A 67 -13.26 15.69 -16.90
N ALA A 68 -12.36 15.60 -15.91
CA ALA A 68 -10.95 15.26 -16.11
C ALA A 68 -10.70 13.75 -16.18
N GLY A 69 -11.65 12.91 -15.75
CA GLY A 69 -11.54 11.46 -15.84
C GLY A 69 -12.21 10.68 -14.69
N PRO A 70 -12.02 9.35 -14.66
CA PRO A 70 -12.59 8.49 -13.63
C PRO A 70 -12.05 8.85 -12.24
N PHE A 71 -12.85 8.60 -11.21
CA PHE A 71 -12.46 8.86 -9.84
C PHE A 71 -11.40 7.85 -9.36
N ASP A 72 -10.22 8.34 -8.99
CA ASP A 72 -9.18 7.58 -8.28
C ASP A 72 -9.11 8.04 -6.81
N PHE A 73 -9.55 7.18 -5.90
CA PHE A 73 -9.58 7.45 -4.47
C PHE A 73 -8.17 7.68 -3.89
N THR A 74 -7.16 6.94 -4.36
CA THR A 74 -5.77 7.13 -3.92
C THR A 74 -5.24 8.47 -4.43
N ALA A 75 -5.51 8.83 -5.69
CA ALA A 75 -5.10 10.13 -6.21
C ALA A 75 -5.77 11.30 -5.46
N ALA A 76 -7.05 11.18 -5.11
CA ALA A 76 -7.80 12.23 -4.44
C ALA A 76 -7.46 12.38 -2.94
N TYR A 77 -7.28 11.28 -2.21
CA TYR A 77 -7.22 11.29 -0.74
C TYR A 77 -5.88 10.89 -0.13
N ASN A 78 -4.96 10.29 -0.90
CA ASN A 78 -3.66 9.91 -0.36
C ASN A 78 -2.81 11.15 -0.12
N TYR A 79 -1.84 11.05 0.79
CA TYR A 79 -0.90 12.13 1.00
C TYR A 79 0.06 12.23 -0.19
N HIS A 80 0.29 13.47 -0.66
CA HIS A 80 1.20 13.75 -1.76
C HIS A 80 2.45 14.41 -1.22
N THR A 81 3.57 13.70 -1.25
CA THR A 81 4.88 14.25 -0.88
C THR A 81 5.75 14.34 -2.13
N PRO A 82 6.19 15.55 -2.55
CA PRO A 82 7.11 15.70 -3.67
C PRO A 82 8.42 14.93 -3.43
N GLY A 83 8.99 14.40 -4.52
CA GLY A 83 10.27 13.69 -4.48
C GLY A 83 10.15 12.18 -4.31
N PRO A 84 11.25 11.49 -3.99
CA PRO A 84 11.32 10.03 -4.07
C PRO A 84 10.66 9.31 -2.88
N ILE A 85 10.07 10.05 -1.94
CA ILE A 85 9.52 9.50 -0.70
C ILE A 85 8.37 8.54 -0.99
N GLY A 86 7.39 8.90 -1.83
CA GLY A 86 6.29 8.00 -2.18
C GLY A 86 6.77 6.65 -2.74
N PRO A 87 7.64 6.66 -3.77
CA PRO A 87 8.23 5.43 -4.31
C PRO A 87 9.06 4.62 -3.34
N LEU A 88 9.98 5.27 -2.61
CA LEU A 88 10.93 4.58 -1.75
C LEU A 88 10.30 4.10 -0.44
N TYR A 89 9.37 4.87 0.12
CA TYR A 89 8.76 4.59 1.42
C TYR A 89 7.55 3.69 1.29
N VAL A 90 6.64 3.91 0.34
CA VAL A 90 5.40 3.12 0.25
C VAL A 90 5.45 2.12 -0.88
N GLY A 91 5.82 2.58 -2.08
CA GLY A 91 5.89 1.74 -3.28
C GLY A 91 6.74 0.49 -3.06
N ARG A 92 7.95 0.65 -2.54
CA ARG A 92 8.88 -0.47 -2.31
C ARG A 92 8.38 -1.51 -1.31
N ARG A 93 7.66 -1.10 -0.26
CA ARG A 93 7.07 -2.04 0.72
C ARG A 93 5.91 -2.82 0.11
N VAL A 94 5.04 -2.13 -0.63
CA VAL A 94 3.96 -2.78 -1.38
C VAL A 94 4.54 -3.77 -2.38
N TRP A 95 5.53 -3.36 -3.16
CA TRP A 95 6.24 -4.22 -4.10
C TRP A 95 6.78 -5.47 -3.42
N ARG A 96 7.52 -5.33 -2.31
CA ARG A 96 8.16 -6.48 -1.66
C ARG A 96 7.17 -7.52 -1.19
N ILE A 97 6.02 -7.10 -0.66
CA ILE A 97 4.95 -8.02 -0.26
C ILE A 97 4.40 -8.78 -1.47
N LEU A 98 4.12 -8.06 -2.56
CA LEU A 98 3.59 -8.68 -3.78
C LEU A 98 4.62 -9.59 -4.44
N ASP A 99 5.90 -9.20 -4.44
CA ASP A 99 7.02 -9.99 -4.95
C ASP A 99 7.27 -11.26 -4.12
N TRP A 100 7.06 -11.22 -2.80
CA TRP A 100 7.19 -12.39 -1.94
C TRP A 100 6.12 -13.45 -2.20
N PHE A 101 4.86 -13.03 -2.36
CA PHE A 101 3.72 -13.94 -2.51
C PHE A 101 3.33 -14.25 -3.96
N ALA A 102 3.75 -13.41 -4.91
CA ALA A 102 3.52 -13.55 -6.34
C ALA A 102 4.77 -13.18 -7.16
N PRO A 103 5.94 -13.79 -6.91
CA PRO A 103 7.17 -13.52 -7.66
C PRO A 103 7.02 -13.77 -9.17
N SER A 104 6.09 -14.64 -9.58
CA SER A 104 5.79 -14.93 -10.98
C SER A 104 5.40 -13.68 -11.79
N LEU A 105 4.82 -12.67 -11.14
CA LEU A 105 4.37 -11.43 -11.78
C LEU A 105 5.52 -10.48 -12.16
N ARG A 106 6.72 -10.66 -11.56
CA ARG A 106 7.93 -9.86 -11.82
C ARG A 106 7.64 -8.36 -11.82
N LEU A 107 6.92 -7.91 -10.80
CA LEU A 107 6.53 -6.51 -10.66
C LEU A 107 7.77 -5.61 -10.57
N ASN A 108 7.69 -4.43 -11.20
CA ASN A 108 8.81 -3.51 -11.19
C ASN A 108 8.93 -2.81 -9.82
N ALA A 109 10.09 -2.97 -9.17
CA ALA A 109 10.40 -2.46 -7.84
C ALA A 109 10.64 -0.96 -7.74
N THR A 110 10.84 -0.28 -8.87
CA THR A 110 11.09 1.17 -8.90
C THR A 110 9.80 1.97 -9.00
N LEU A 111 8.67 1.29 -9.23
CA LEU A 111 7.36 1.90 -9.29
C LEU A 111 6.95 2.39 -7.91
N GLY A 112 6.53 3.67 -7.84
CA GLY A 112 6.11 4.26 -6.60
C GLY A 112 4.61 4.38 -6.42
N GLN A 113 4.16 4.34 -5.17
CA GLN A 113 2.78 4.72 -4.89
C GLN A 113 2.66 6.25 -4.91
N SER A 114 1.85 6.78 -5.84
CA SER A 114 1.57 8.21 -6.02
C SER A 114 0.25 8.38 -6.80
N THR A 115 0.05 9.55 -7.42
CA THR A 115 -1.08 9.90 -8.31
C THR A 115 -1.26 8.96 -9.50
N LEU A 116 -0.22 8.24 -9.93
CA LEU A 116 -0.28 7.33 -11.07
C LEU A 116 -0.52 5.88 -10.64
N PRO A 117 -1.31 5.10 -11.40
CA PRO A 117 -1.47 3.65 -11.20
C PRO A 117 -0.11 2.95 -11.23
N THR A 118 0.20 2.18 -10.18
CA THR A 118 1.50 1.48 -10.09
C THR A 118 1.37 0.00 -9.82
N TYR A 119 0.76 -0.37 -8.70
CA TYR A 119 0.49 -1.77 -8.37
C TYR A 119 -1.01 -2.05 -8.39
N PRO A 120 -1.43 -3.26 -8.80
CA PRO A 120 -2.82 -3.67 -8.69
C PRO A 120 -3.24 -3.72 -7.21
N PHE A 121 -4.54 -3.52 -6.94
CA PHE A 121 -5.09 -3.58 -5.57
C PHE A 121 -4.80 -4.91 -4.87
N SER A 122 -4.88 -6.02 -5.61
CA SER A 122 -4.59 -7.36 -5.11
C SER A 122 -4.07 -8.25 -6.24
N VAL A 123 -3.30 -9.27 -5.91
CA VAL A 123 -2.76 -10.25 -6.86
C VAL A 123 -3.04 -11.68 -6.40
N PRO A 124 -3.23 -12.64 -7.32
CA PRO A 124 -3.29 -14.05 -6.95
C PRO A 124 -1.96 -14.50 -6.35
N VAL A 125 -2.00 -15.33 -5.31
CA VAL A 125 -0.78 -15.89 -4.69
C VAL A 125 -0.28 -17.10 -5.47
N ASP A 126 1.04 -17.18 -5.66
CA ASP A 126 1.69 -18.30 -6.34
C ASP A 126 1.67 -19.58 -5.48
N ALA A 127 1.75 -19.42 -4.15
CA ALA A 127 1.73 -20.49 -3.17
C ALA A 127 0.78 -20.16 -1.99
N PRO A 128 0.28 -21.18 -1.26
CA PRO A 128 -0.53 -20.95 -0.05
C PRO A 128 0.20 -20.10 0.98
N VAL A 129 -0.52 -19.17 1.61
CA VAL A 129 0.07 -18.25 2.58
C VAL A 129 -0.03 -18.83 3.98
N THR A 130 1.13 -18.98 4.64
CA THR A 130 1.22 -19.51 6.00
C THR A 130 1.52 -18.40 7.00
N LEU A 131 1.09 -18.54 8.25
CA LEU A 131 1.45 -17.59 9.32
C LEU A 131 2.97 -17.41 9.43
N HIS A 132 3.73 -18.50 9.29
CA HIS A 132 5.19 -18.44 9.29
C HIS A 132 5.72 -17.54 8.17
N SER A 133 5.23 -17.69 6.93
CA SER A 133 5.66 -16.84 5.81
C SER A 133 5.34 -15.36 6.03
N VAL A 134 4.26 -15.04 6.73
CA VAL A 134 3.92 -13.66 7.10
C VAL A 134 4.92 -13.11 8.13
N PHE A 135 5.26 -13.89 9.15
CA PHE A 135 6.26 -13.49 10.13
C PHE A 135 7.65 -13.32 9.54
N GLU A 136 8.05 -14.18 8.59
CA GLU A 136 9.31 -14.00 7.86
C GLU A 136 9.29 -12.70 7.06
N LEU A 137 8.21 -12.41 6.33
CA LEU A 137 8.07 -11.16 5.57
C LEU A 137 8.07 -9.91 6.46
N LEU A 138 7.50 -9.98 7.67
CA LEU A 138 7.51 -8.84 8.60
C LEU A 138 8.90 -8.51 9.14
N LYS A 139 9.86 -9.45 9.05
CA LYS A 139 11.26 -9.25 9.43
C LYS A 139 12.16 -8.93 8.23
N ASP A 140 11.62 -8.96 7.01
CA ASP A 140 12.38 -8.77 5.77
C ASP A 140 12.80 -7.29 5.60
N HIS A 141 14.06 -7.08 5.27
CA HIS A 141 14.64 -5.80 4.89
C HIS A 141 15.12 -5.84 3.43
N TYR A 142 14.30 -6.44 2.55
CA TYR A 142 14.55 -6.64 1.13
C TYR A 142 15.70 -7.60 0.81
N GLU A 143 15.91 -8.60 1.66
CA GLU A 143 17.01 -9.56 1.53
C GLU A 143 16.97 -10.29 0.18
N GLY A 144 18.16 -10.46 -0.42
CA GLY A 144 18.31 -11.12 -1.73
C GLY A 144 17.88 -10.28 -2.93
N THR A 145 17.58 -8.98 -2.73
CA THR A 145 17.26 -8.03 -3.80
C THR A 145 18.35 -6.96 -3.93
N ALA A 146 18.28 -6.15 -4.99
CA ALA A 146 19.16 -4.99 -5.15
C ALA A 146 18.95 -3.91 -4.06
N PHE A 147 17.92 -4.03 -3.23
CA PHE A 147 17.57 -3.08 -2.17
C PHE A 147 17.87 -3.58 -0.77
N ASP A 148 18.53 -4.74 -0.67
CA ASP A 148 18.88 -5.39 0.59
C ASP A 148 19.57 -4.42 1.55
N MET A 149 18.93 -4.19 2.70
CA MET A 149 19.44 -3.26 3.69
C MET A 149 20.53 -3.85 4.57
N THR A 150 20.65 -5.18 4.62
CA THR A 150 21.69 -5.90 5.37
C THR A 150 23.05 -5.86 4.66
N GLN A 151 23.06 -5.43 3.39
CA GLN A 151 24.27 -5.37 2.56
C GLN A 151 24.79 -3.95 2.36
N GLY A 152 26.06 -3.88 1.95
CA GLY A 152 26.74 -2.64 1.56
C GLY A 152 27.39 -1.87 2.72
N LEU A 153 28.10 -0.80 2.37
CA LEU A 153 28.92 -0.02 3.32
C LEU A 153 28.13 0.50 4.51
N ALA A 154 26.89 0.94 4.29
CA ALA A 154 26.05 1.50 5.34
C ALA A 154 25.44 0.44 6.28
N ALA A 155 25.65 -0.86 6.04
CA ALA A 155 25.20 -1.93 6.93
C ALA A 155 26.29 -2.32 7.94
N GLY A 156 27.52 -1.88 7.69
CA GLY A 156 28.68 -2.21 8.52
C GLY A 156 29.02 -3.71 8.50
N PRO A 157 30.00 -4.13 9.33
CA PRO A 157 30.51 -5.51 9.34
C PRO A 157 29.49 -6.56 9.79
N PHE A 158 28.42 -6.14 10.48
CA PHE A 158 27.41 -7.04 11.06
C PHE A 158 26.09 -7.05 10.28
N GLY A 159 26.05 -6.41 9.10
CA GLY A 159 24.86 -6.40 8.25
C GLY A 159 23.65 -5.72 8.87
N ASN A 160 23.85 -4.63 9.61
CA ASN A 160 22.78 -3.90 10.29
C ASN A 160 21.83 -3.27 9.25
N PRO A 161 20.55 -3.69 9.19
CA PRO A 161 19.58 -3.11 8.26
C PRO A 161 19.19 -1.68 8.65
N THR A 162 19.47 -1.25 9.89
CA THR A 162 19.16 0.09 10.36
C THR A 162 20.11 1.11 9.77
N ARG A 163 19.60 1.93 8.85
CA ARG A 163 20.39 3.00 8.20
C ARG A 163 20.39 4.26 9.06
N TYR A 164 21.57 4.85 9.26
CA TYR A 164 21.70 6.16 9.90
C TYR A 164 21.24 7.26 8.92
N VAL A 165 20.18 7.98 9.27
CA VAL A 165 19.68 9.14 8.52
C VAL A 165 20.04 10.43 9.27
N PRO A 166 20.80 11.38 8.67
CA PRO A 166 21.32 12.56 9.39
C PRO A 166 20.28 13.58 9.88
N SER A 167 18.97 13.31 9.76
CA SER A 167 17.93 14.27 10.11
C SER A 167 16.91 13.67 11.08
N CYS A 168 16.90 14.22 12.30
CA CYS A 168 16.03 13.88 13.43
C CYS A 168 14.52 14.16 13.20
N ARG A 169 14.10 14.35 11.94
CA ARG A 169 12.70 14.62 11.55
C ARG A 169 12.11 13.54 10.64
N TYR A 170 12.94 12.63 10.17
CA TYR A 170 12.60 11.51 9.30
C TYR A 170 13.19 10.22 9.83
N GLN A 171 12.99 9.95 11.13
CA GLN A 171 13.20 8.62 11.67
C GLN A 171 12.08 7.73 11.13
N TRP A 172 12.23 7.31 9.88
CA TRP A 172 11.43 6.24 9.33
C TRP A 172 11.82 5.02 10.15
N SER A 173 10.95 4.62 11.09
CA SER A 173 11.16 3.38 11.82
C SER A 173 11.42 2.30 10.77
N THR A 174 12.55 1.62 10.95
CA THR A 174 12.91 0.39 10.24
C THR A 174 11.89 -0.72 10.48
N ASP A 175 10.97 -0.51 11.43
CA ASP A 175 9.81 -1.34 11.62
C ASP A 175 8.87 -1.16 10.44
N LEU A 176 8.77 -2.21 9.63
CA LEU A 176 7.67 -2.45 8.71
C LEU A 176 6.35 -2.44 9.51
N CYS A 177 5.78 -1.26 9.78
CA CYS A 177 4.39 -1.17 10.17
C CYS A 177 3.58 -1.51 8.91
N MET A 178 3.33 -2.81 8.73
CA MET A 178 2.80 -3.42 7.52
C MET A 178 1.48 -4.09 7.88
N VAL A 179 0.41 -3.71 7.18
CA VAL A 179 -0.86 -4.43 7.27
C VAL A 179 -0.97 -5.30 6.04
N VAL A 180 -0.63 -6.58 6.18
CA VAL A 180 -0.87 -7.57 5.13
C VAL A 180 -2.30 -8.08 5.30
N ALA A 181 -3.16 -7.79 4.33
CA ALA A 181 -4.51 -8.34 4.30
C ALA A 181 -4.51 -9.58 3.39
N LEU A 182 -4.59 -10.74 4.03
CA LEU A 182 -4.50 -12.04 3.35
C LEU A 182 -5.86 -12.73 3.41
N MET A 183 -6.34 -13.16 2.25
CA MET A 183 -7.54 -14.00 2.19
C MET A 183 -7.22 -15.29 1.42
N ASP A 184 -6.49 -16.17 2.08
CA ASP A 184 -6.35 -17.54 1.60
C ASP A 184 -7.51 -18.39 2.14
N ARG A 185 -8.17 -19.16 1.27
CA ARG A 185 -9.06 -20.26 1.68
C ARG A 185 -8.33 -21.60 1.72
N ARG A 186 -7.02 -21.62 1.47
CA ARG A 186 -6.10 -22.75 1.63
C ARG A 186 -5.31 -22.61 2.93
N VAL A 187 -5.97 -22.17 4.01
CA VAL A 187 -5.43 -22.35 5.37
C VAL A 187 -5.54 -23.84 5.66
N ALA A 188 -4.42 -24.56 5.48
CA ALA A 188 -4.25 -25.89 6.04
C ALA A 188 -4.05 -25.79 7.56
#